data_AF-A0A7S4LIB4-F1
#
_entry.id   AF-A0A7S4LIB4-F1
#
_cell.length_a   1.000
_cell.length_b   1.000
_cell.length_c   1.000
_cell.angle_alpha   90.00
_cell.angle_beta   90.00
_cell.angle_gamma   90.00
#
_symmetry.space_group_name_H-M   'P 1'
#
loop_
_entity.id
_entity.type
_entity.pdbx_description
1 polymer ?
#
loop_
_entity_poly.entity_id
_entity_poly.type
_entity_poly.pdbx_seq_one_letter_code
_entity_poly.pdbx_strand_id
1 'polypeptide(L)'
;MDIPPNTKPVSVSVTSDSLLIDWGHGIMVATPGEHISQSKFSLEWLRANCYSPHARKQRLDALPSAVLWSHDDKKNLTKGVRYSEDQGYARDMLTILGQYGAVLLHGVPPTYEGLNTVAGHIGHWRSTVWGSGTWD
;
A
#
# COMPACT_ATOMS: atom_id res chain seq x y z
N MET A 1 -6.01 -21.52 10.26
CA MET A 1 -5.24 -21.88 9.07
C MET A 1 -3.90 -22.32 9.62
N ASP A 2 -3.68 -23.63 9.71
CA ASP A 2 -2.55 -24.17 10.46
C ASP A 2 -1.60 -24.84 9.46
N ILE A 3 -0.40 -24.28 9.34
CA ILE A 3 0.68 -24.85 8.53
C ILE A 3 1.64 -25.54 9.51
N PRO A 4 1.90 -26.85 9.38
CA PRO A 4 2.86 -27.53 10.24
C PRO A 4 4.25 -26.88 10.14
N PRO A 5 4.96 -26.63 11.26
CA PRO A 5 6.21 -25.85 11.27
C PRO A 5 7.36 -26.51 10.48
N ASN A 6 7.26 -27.80 10.21
CA ASN A 6 8.26 -28.58 9.46
C ASN A 6 7.78 -28.94 8.04
N THR A 7 6.80 -28.20 7.51
CA THR A 7 6.33 -28.34 6.13
C THR A 7 7.49 -28.13 5.16
N LYS A 8 7.71 -29.10 4.27
CA LYS A 8 8.75 -29.06 3.24
C LYS A 8 8.14 -29.45 1.89
N PRO A 9 8.61 -28.86 0.78
CA PRO A 9 8.19 -29.28 -0.54
C PRO A 9 8.67 -30.70 -0.82
N VAL A 10 7.79 -31.51 -1.43
CA VAL A 10 8.11 -32.84 -1.96
C VAL A 10 8.89 -32.70 -3.26
N SER A 11 8.46 -31.79 -4.14
CA SER A 11 9.16 -31.47 -5.37
C SER A 11 9.00 -30.00 -5.75
N VAL A 12 9.95 -29.51 -6.55
CA VAL A 12 9.96 -28.15 -7.07
C VAL A 12 10.36 -28.22 -8.54
N SER A 13 9.59 -27.55 -9.41
CA SER A 13 9.92 -27.42 -10.82
C SER A 13 9.75 -25.98 -11.30
N VAL A 14 10.52 -25.59 -12.31
CA VAL A 14 10.52 -24.25 -12.87
C VAL A 14 10.06 -24.32 -14.32
N THR A 15 9.05 -23.54 -14.67
CA THR A 15 8.61 -23.31 -16.05
C THR A 15 9.22 -22.00 -16.58
N SER A 16 8.88 -21.61 -17.81
CA SER A 16 9.34 -20.35 -18.39
C SER A 16 8.97 -19.10 -17.58
N ASP A 17 7.86 -19.14 -16.84
CA ASP A 17 7.27 -17.99 -16.16
C ASP A 17 6.98 -18.22 -14.67
N SER A 18 7.12 -19.44 -14.15
CA SER A 18 6.62 -19.81 -12.82
C SER A 18 7.47 -20.86 -12.11
N LEU A 19 7.34 -20.88 -10.78
CA LEU A 19 7.78 -21.94 -9.89
C LEU A 19 6.55 -22.76 -9.49
N LEU A 20 6.61 -24.07 -9.71
CA LEU A 20 5.63 -25.03 -9.22
C LEU A 20 6.21 -25.76 -8.01
N ILE A 21 5.45 -25.79 -6.92
CA ILE A 21 5.80 -26.49 -5.69
C ILE A 21 4.75 -27.55 -5.43
N ASP A 22 5.18 -28.80 -5.29
CA ASP A 22 4.37 -29.89 -4.80
C ASP A 22 4.65 -30.10 -3.31
N TRP A 23 3.61 -30.03 -2.50
CA TRP A 23 3.66 -30.24 -1.05
C TRP A 23 3.27 -31.67 -0.67
N GLY A 24 2.81 -32.51 -1.61
CA GLY A 24 2.20 -33.78 -1.30
C GLY A 24 0.79 -33.65 -0.72
N HIS A 25 0.10 -34.77 -0.54
CA HIS A 25 -1.28 -34.78 -0.06
C HIS A 25 -1.39 -34.33 1.41
N GLY A 26 -2.31 -33.41 1.69
CA GLY A 26 -2.79 -33.14 3.05
C GLY A 26 -2.01 -32.12 3.90
N ILE A 27 -1.01 -31.43 3.35
CA ILE A 27 -0.12 -30.57 4.16
C ILE A 27 -0.66 -29.16 4.39
N MET A 28 -1.34 -28.57 3.40
CA MET A 28 -1.86 -27.21 3.52
C MET A 28 -3.38 -27.20 3.48
N VAL A 29 -4.01 -26.58 4.47
CA VAL A 29 -5.46 -26.36 4.52
C VAL A 29 -5.75 -24.90 4.15
N ALA A 30 -6.28 -24.66 2.95
CA ALA A 30 -6.63 -23.31 2.50
C ALA A 30 -7.88 -22.79 3.22
N THR A 31 -8.87 -23.67 3.30
CA THR A 31 -10.14 -23.53 4.00
C THR A 31 -10.49 -24.87 4.67
N PRO A 32 -11.32 -24.92 5.72
CA PRO A 32 -11.69 -26.18 6.35
C PRO A 32 -12.24 -27.19 5.32
N GLY A 33 -11.51 -28.29 5.09
CA GLY A 33 -11.87 -29.33 4.11
C GLY A 33 -11.17 -29.23 2.75
N GLU A 34 -10.43 -28.15 2.47
CA GLU A 34 -9.71 -27.97 1.21
C GLU A 34 -8.19 -28.14 1.44
N HIS A 35 -7.64 -29.21 0.86
CA HIS A 35 -6.21 -29.49 0.90
C HIS A 35 -5.53 -28.99 -0.37
N ILE A 36 -4.55 -28.11 -0.22
CA ILE A 36 -3.66 -27.72 -1.31
C ILE A 36 -2.48 -28.70 -1.35
N SER A 37 -2.39 -29.47 -2.43
CA SER A 37 -1.21 -30.30 -2.73
C SER A 37 -0.18 -29.55 -3.58
N GLN A 38 -0.58 -28.54 -4.36
CA GLN A 38 0.31 -27.83 -5.28
C GLN A 38 0.15 -26.31 -5.23
N SER A 39 1.24 -25.58 -5.38
CA SER A 39 1.26 -24.11 -5.46
C SER A 39 2.05 -23.64 -6.67
N LYS A 40 1.57 -22.58 -7.32
CA LYS A 40 2.22 -21.93 -8.46
C LYS A 40 2.49 -20.47 -8.13
N PHE A 41 3.74 -20.05 -8.28
CA PHE A 41 4.16 -18.65 -8.09
C PHE A 41 4.82 -18.14 -9.36
N SER A 42 4.45 -16.94 -9.82
CA SER A 42 5.16 -16.33 -10.95
C SER A 42 6.59 -15.97 -10.56
N LEU A 43 7.53 -16.09 -11.51
CA LEU A 43 8.93 -15.72 -11.29
C LEU A 43 9.08 -14.22 -11.01
N GLU A 44 8.22 -13.39 -11.58
CA GLU A 44 8.16 -11.95 -11.30
C GLU A 44 7.80 -11.68 -9.84
N TRP A 45 6.74 -12.32 -9.33
CA TRP A 45 6.32 -12.16 -7.95
C TRP A 45 7.40 -12.64 -6.98
N LEU A 46 8.06 -13.77 -7.26
CA LEU A 46 9.16 -14.30 -6.44
C LEU A 46 10.34 -13.31 -6.38
N ARG A 47 10.68 -12.67 -7.50
CA ARG A 47 11.72 -11.63 -7.54
C ARG A 47 11.32 -10.41 -6.72
N ALA A 48 10.10 -9.91 -6.91
CA ALA A 48 9.57 -8.77 -6.16
C ALA A 48 9.50 -9.05 -4.65
N ASN A 49 9.33 -10.31 -4.24
CA ASN A 49 9.19 -10.72 -2.85
C ASN A 49 10.46 -11.38 -2.26
N CYS A 50 11.59 -11.26 -2.94
CA CYS A 50 12.85 -11.83 -2.47
C CYS A 50 13.23 -11.33 -1.05
N TYR A 51 13.64 -12.26 -0.20
CA TYR A 51 14.01 -11.98 1.19
C TYR A 51 15.48 -11.59 1.38
N SER A 52 16.27 -11.50 0.31
CA SER A 52 17.66 -11.04 0.42
C SER A 52 17.73 -9.63 0.99
N PRO A 53 18.78 -9.28 1.76
CA PRO A 53 18.94 -7.93 2.32
C PRO A 53 18.86 -6.84 1.25
N HIS A 54 19.43 -7.09 0.07
CA HIS A 54 19.41 -6.16 -1.06
C HIS A 54 18.00 -5.93 -1.61
N ALA A 55 17.23 -7.00 -1.87
CA ALA A 55 15.86 -6.87 -2.38
C ALA A 55 14.91 -6.24 -1.34
N ARG A 56 15.11 -6.53 -0.04
CA ARG A 56 14.38 -5.85 1.04
C ARG A 56 14.67 -4.35 1.07
N LYS A 57 15.95 -3.97 0.95
CA LYS A 57 16.35 -2.56 0.90
C LYS A 57 15.76 -1.86 -0.32
N GLN A 58 15.86 -2.44 -1.52
CA GLN A 58 15.25 -1.86 -2.72
C GLN A 58 13.75 -1.63 -2.59
N ARG A 59 13.01 -2.54 -1.95
CA ARG A 59 11.59 -2.34 -1.66
C ARG A 59 11.32 -1.17 -0.72
N LEU A 60 12.15 -0.99 0.30
CA LEU A 60 12.04 0.15 1.21
C LEU A 60 12.40 1.46 0.51
N ASP A 61 13.45 1.47 -0.31
CA ASP A 61 13.90 2.63 -1.08
C ASP A 61 12.88 3.03 -2.17
N ALA A 62 12.02 2.10 -2.62
CA ALA A 62 10.94 2.36 -3.55
C ALA A 62 9.69 2.99 -2.90
N LEU A 63 9.58 2.95 -1.56
CA LEU A 63 8.55 3.71 -0.86
C LEU A 63 8.87 5.21 -0.95
N PRO A 64 7.86 6.10 -0.97
CA PRO A 64 8.10 7.53 -0.90
C PRO A 64 8.99 7.87 0.32
N SER A 65 10.21 8.34 0.07
CA SER A 65 11.09 8.78 1.15
C SER A 65 10.51 10.04 1.76
N ALA A 66 10.36 10.04 3.09
CA ALA A 66 10.06 11.25 3.82
C ALA A 66 11.19 12.27 3.59
N VAL A 67 10.82 13.47 3.19
CA VAL A 67 11.71 14.62 3.00
C VAL A 67 11.60 15.47 4.25
N LEU A 68 12.69 15.59 5.00
CA LEU A 68 12.77 16.53 6.12
C LEU A 68 12.78 17.96 5.57
N TRP A 69 12.03 18.84 6.23
CA TRP A 69 11.91 20.23 5.82
C TRP A 69 11.90 21.15 7.04
N SER A 70 12.31 22.39 6.81
CA SER A 70 12.44 23.47 7.77
C SER A 70 11.70 24.72 7.27
N HIS A 71 11.82 25.82 8.02
CA HIS A 71 11.28 27.11 7.60
C HIS A 71 11.73 27.52 6.18
N ASP A 72 12.95 27.17 5.79
CA ASP A 72 13.54 27.62 4.52
C ASP A 72 13.00 26.84 3.32
N ASP A 73 12.37 25.70 3.57
CA ASP A 73 11.80 24.80 2.56
C ASP A 73 10.34 25.13 2.20
N LYS A 74 9.79 26.22 2.76
CA LYS A 74 8.40 26.68 2.53
C LYS A 74 7.99 26.67 1.06
N LYS A 75 8.90 27.02 0.15
CA LYS A 75 8.63 27.07 -1.30
C LYS A 75 8.20 25.72 -1.89
N ASN A 76 8.69 24.61 -1.34
CA ASN A 76 8.38 23.27 -1.80
C ASN A 76 6.99 22.81 -1.32
N LEU A 77 6.59 23.21 -0.10
CA LEU A 77 5.24 22.96 0.44
C LEU A 77 4.17 23.83 -0.23
N THR A 78 4.54 25.01 -0.74
CA THR A 78 3.60 25.95 -1.39
C THR A 78 3.28 25.63 -2.84
N LYS A 79 3.92 24.61 -3.45
CA LYS A 79 3.48 24.07 -4.74
C LYS A 79 2.19 23.27 -4.50
N GLY A 80 1.11 23.98 -4.23
CA GLY A 80 -0.16 23.39 -3.89
C GLY A 80 -0.73 22.59 -5.05
N VAL A 81 -1.51 21.57 -4.71
CA VAL A 81 -2.27 20.76 -5.66
C VAL A 81 -3.58 21.48 -5.92
N ARG A 82 -4.08 21.45 -7.16
CA ARG A 82 -5.40 22.00 -7.48
C ARG A 82 -6.43 20.88 -7.42
N TYR A 83 -7.47 21.09 -6.61
CA TYR A 83 -8.64 20.22 -6.56
C TYR A 83 -9.30 20.12 -7.94
N SER A 84 -9.73 18.92 -8.29
CA SER A 84 -10.49 18.61 -9.50
C SER A 84 -11.52 17.54 -9.17
N GLU A 85 -12.73 17.67 -9.71
CA GLU A 85 -13.83 16.72 -9.44
C GLU A 85 -13.56 15.33 -10.03
N ASP A 86 -12.71 15.24 -11.06
CA ASP A 86 -12.31 13.98 -11.70
C ASP A 86 -11.30 13.14 -10.91
N GLN A 87 -10.95 13.55 -9.68
CA GLN A 87 -10.00 12.91 -8.78
C GLN A 87 -8.55 12.82 -9.31
N GLY A 88 -8.23 13.43 -10.46
CA GLY A 88 -6.88 13.39 -11.04
C GLY A 88 -5.80 13.96 -10.09
N TYR A 89 -6.21 14.84 -9.18
CA TYR A 89 -5.35 15.47 -8.18
C TYR A 89 -4.98 14.56 -7.00
N ALA A 90 -5.72 13.47 -6.75
CA ALA A 90 -5.60 12.68 -5.52
C ALA A 90 -4.24 11.98 -5.41
N ARG A 91 -3.70 11.49 -6.54
CA ARG A 91 -2.38 10.86 -6.58
C ARG A 91 -1.28 11.85 -6.21
N ASP A 92 -1.31 13.05 -6.77
CA ASP A 92 -0.31 14.09 -6.50
C ASP A 92 -0.40 14.58 -5.06
N MET A 93 -1.63 14.77 -4.56
CA MET A 93 -1.91 15.09 -3.17
C MET A 93 -1.32 14.04 -2.22
N LEU A 94 -1.61 12.75 -2.42
CA LEU A 94 -1.11 11.67 -1.58
C LEU A 94 0.41 11.49 -1.70
N THR A 95 0.99 11.76 -2.87
CA THR A 95 2.44 11.71 -3.08
C THR A 95 3.14 12.81 -2.28
N ILE A 96 2.65 14.05 -2.37
CA ILE A 96 3.20 15.17 -1.60
C ILE A 96 2.99 14.96 -0.10
N LEU A 97 1.80 14.49 0.31
CA LEU A 97 1.50 14.18 1.70
C LEU A 97 2.43 13.07 2.24
N GLY A 98 2.70 12.02 1.46
CA GLY A 98 3.61 10.94 1.84
C GLY A 98 5.08 11.38 1.94
N GLN A 99 5.51 12.34 1.11
CA GLN A 99 6.88 12.86 1.13
C GLN A 99 7.10 13.92 2.20
N TYR A 100 6.21 14.91 2.30
CA TYR A 100 6.42 16.09 3.13
C TYR A 100 5.54 16.10 4.39
N GLY A 101 4.59 15.17 4.55
CA GLY A 101 3.67 15.15 5.69
C GLY A 101 2.60 16.25 5.69
N ALA A 102 2.60 17.14 4.69
CA ALA A 102 1.60 18.19 4.52
C ALA A 102 1.46 18.57 3.03
N VAL A 103 0.26 19.01 2.64
CA VAL A 103 -0.04 19.49 1.29
C VAL A 103 -1.04 20.65 1.36
N LEU A 104 -0.84 21.67 0.53
CA LEU A 104 -1.82 22.74 0.34
C LEU A 104 -2.71 22.39 -0.86
N LEU A 105 -3.99 22.17 -0.62
CA LEU A 105 -4.97 21.86 -1.67
C LEU A 105 -5.79 23.11 -1.99
N HIS A 106 -5.73 23.58 -3.23
CA HIS A 106 -6.41 24.78 -3.70
C HIS A 106 -7.70 24.47 -4.46
N GLY A 107 -8.68 25.35 -4.36
CA GLY A 107 -9.91 25.25 -5.15
C GLY A 107 -10.91 24.24 -4.61
N VAL A 108 -10.75 23.77 -3.38
CA VAL A 108 -11.78 23.01 -2.67
C VAL A 108 -12.94 23.96 -2.36
N PRO A 109 -14.19 23.61 -2.68
CA PRO A 109 -15.35 24.39 -2.26
C PRO A 109 -15.33 24.61 -0.74
N PRO A 110 -15.56 25.84 -0.24
CA PRO A 110 -15.53 26.15 1.20
C PRO A 110 -16.84 25.70 1.87
N THR A 111 -17.18 24.43 1.71
CA THR A 111 -18.40 23.80 2.24
C THR A 111 -18.04 22.52 2.99
N TYR A 112 -18.90 22.11 3.91
CA TYR A 112 -18.77 20.82 4.61
C TYR A 112 -18.67 19.64 3.63
N GLU A 113 -19.44 19.69 2.54
CA GLU A 113 -19.41 18.68 1.49
C GLU A 113 -18.06 18.65 0.76
N GLY A 114 -17.48 19.81 0.42
CA GLY A 114 -16.17 19.88 -0.22
C GLY A 114 -15.07 19.25 0.62
N LEU A 115 -15.05 19.54 1.93
CA LEU A 115 -14.09 18.94 2.86
C LEU A 115 -14.32 17.42 3.02
N ASN A 116 -15.58 16.98 3.12
CA ASN A 116 -15.92 15.56 3.21
C ASN A 116 -15.53 14.77 1.96
N THR A 117 -15.71 15.35 0.77
CA THR A 117 -15.30 14.73 -0.50
C THR A 117 -13.78 14.52 -0.54
N VAL A 118 -13.00 15.54 -0.17
CA VAL A 118 -11.53 15.42 -0.11
C VAL A 118 -11.11 14.35 0.91
N ALA A 119 -11.70 14.35 2.10
CA ALA A 119 -11.39 13.36 3.13
C ALA A 119 -11.70 11.94 2.67
N GLY A 120 -12.84 11.74 2.00
CA GLY A 120 -13.26 10.46 1.44
C GLY A 120 -12.29 9.88 0.40
N HIS A 121 -11.51 10.73 -0.29
CA HIS A 121 -10.47 10.27 -1.22
C HIS A 121 -9.21 9.76 -0.52
N ILE A 122 -8.97 10.18 0.72
CA ILE A 122 -7.84 9.71 1.54
C ILE A 122 -8.25 8.46 2.32
N GLY A 123 -9.46 8.46 2.88
CA GLY A 123 -9.99 7.37 3.69
C GLY A 123 -11.20 7.81 4.50
N HIS A 124 -11.33 7.26 5.71
CA HIS A 124 -12.45 7.57 6.60
C HIS A 124 -12.06 8.60 7.66
N TRP A 125 -13.03 9.43 8.05
CA TRP A 125 -12.89 10.26 9.24
C TRP A 125 -12.71 9.39 10.47
N ARG A 126 -11.75 9.78 11.31
CA ARG A 126 -11.62 9.21 12.64
C ARG A 126 -12.60 9.93 13.57
N SER A 127 -13.64 9.22 13.99
CA SER A 127 -14.57 9.74 15.00
C SER A 127 -13.85 9.97 16.33
N THR A 128 -14.13 11.10 16.98
CA THR A 128 -13.59 11.47 18.28
C THR A 128 -14.71 11.99 19.19
N VAL A 129 -14.38 12.33 20.44
CA VAL A 129 -15.32 12.96 21.38
C VAL A 129 -15.89 14.29 20.87
N TRP A 130 -15.24 14.90 19.88
CA TRP A 130 -15.66 16.15 19.25
C TRP A 130 -16.59 15.96 18.05
N GLY A 131 -16.85 14.72 17.64
CA GLY A 131 -17.73 14.39 16.52
C GLY A 131 -17.11 13.40 15.53
N SER A 132 -17.96 12.96 14.58
CA SER A 132 -17.62 11.96 13.55
C SER A 132 -17.18 12.58 12.22
N GLY A 133 -16.58 13.76 12.25
CA GLY A 133 -16.19 14.50 11.05
C GLY A 133 -15.40 15.76 11.39
N THR A 134 -15.93 16.91 11.01
CA THR A 134 -15.34 18.23 11.25
C THR A 134 -15.84 18.83 12.56
N TRP A 135 -15.09 19.79 13.09
CA TRP A 135 -15.44 20.60 14.25
C TRP A 135 -15.32 22.08 13.87
N ASP A 136 -16.15 22.92 14.47
CA ASP A 136 -16.05 24.39 14.40
C ASP A 136 -15.23 24.94 15.57
#